data_AF-A0A7S3MB96-F1
#
_entry.id   AF-A0A7S3MB96-F1
#
_cell.length_a   1.000
_cell.length_b   1.000
_cell.length_c   1.000
_cell.angle_alpha   90.00
_cell.angle_beta   90.00
_cell.angle_gamma   90.00
#
_symmetry.space_group_name_H-M   'P 1'
#
loop_
_entity.id
_entity.type
_entity.pdbx_description
1 polymer ?
#
loop_
_entity_poly.entity_id
_entity_poly.type
_entity_poly.pdbx_seq_one_letter_code
_entity_poly.pdbx_strand_id
1 'polypeptide(L)'
;PKASKGSHKYSVTFSIVDASITLATSVPFVWFCNNLNNFKVRDIIRIQGAFLQSFNSYPQLVGKDNCTSVTIFHRKDNFLTGWPSEPLTIVPHVEPIKNGKMVSEDGSQARAVAAVRLPYIDPAWEVTNL
;
A
#
# COMPACT_ATOMS: atom_id res chain seq x y z
N PRO A 1 -4.55 -17.13 -0.35
CA PRO A 1 -3.61 -17.66 0.68
C PRO A 1 -3.14 -19.07 0.33
N LYS A 2 -1.84 -19.38 0.45
CA LYS A 2 -1.32 -20.74 0.35
C LYS A 2 -0.43 -21.05 1.54
N ALA A 3 -0.48 -22.28 2.05
CA ALA A 3 0.48 -22.74 3.05
C ALA A 3 1.90 -22.72 2.45
N SER A 4 2.87 -22.20 3.19
CA SER A 4 4.25 -22.13 2.75
C SER A 4 5.03 -23.35 3.26
N LYS A 5 5.90 -23.92 2.42
CA LYS A 5 6.88 -24.93 2.85
C LYS A 5 8.12 -24.18 3.36
N GLY A 6 8.14 -23.78 4.63
CA GLY A 6 9.25 -23.02 5.20
C GLY A 6 8.98 -22.48 6.61
N SER A 7 9.82 -21.54 7.07
CA SER A 7 9.70 -20.90 8.40
C SER A 7 8.47 -20.00 8.57
N HIS A 8 7.73 -19.74 7.50
CA HIS A 8 6.50 -18.94 7.50
C HIS A 8 5.31 -19.85 7.23
N LYS A 9 4.19 -19.63 7.91
CA LYS A 9 3.00 -20.49 7.77
C LYS A 9 2.29 -20.29 6.43
N TYR A 10 2.30 -19.07 5.89
CA TYR A 10 1.53 -18.70 4.72
C TYR A 10 2.34 -17.85 3.73
N SER A 11 1.94 -17.92 2.46
CA SER A 11 2.31 -16.96 1.44
C SER A 11 1.04 -16.36 0.83
N VAL A 12 0.98 -15.04 0.73
CA VAL A 12 -0.07 -14.31 0.03
C VAL A 12 0.55 -13.58 -1.17
N THR A 13 -0.15 -13.61 -2.30
CA THR A 13 0.31 -12.97 -3.52
C THR A 13 -0.75 -11.98 -4.00
N PHE A 14 -0.31 -10.77 -4.31
CA PHE A 14 -1.14 -9.68 -4.79
C PHE A 14 -0.58 -9.18 -6.12
N SER A 15 -1.46 -8.67 -6.97
CA SER A 15 -1.07 -7.82 -8.10
C SER A 15 -1.31 -6.38 -7.69
N ILE A 16 -0.23 -5.62 -7.50
CA ILE A 16 -0.32 -4.20 -7.14
C ILE A 16 -0.45 -3.37 -8.41
N VAL A 17 -1.42 -2.48 -8.41
CA VAL A 17 -1.63 -1.47 -9.45
C VAL A 17 -1.64 -0.12 -8.74
N ASP A 18 -0.92 0.85 -9.30
CA ASP A 18 -0.87 2.23 -8.83
C ASP A 18 -1.00 3.16 -10.05
N ALA A 19 -1.41 4.41 -9.85
CA ALA A 19 -1.66 5.37 -10.93
C ALA A 19 -0.44 5.64 -11.82
N SER A 20 0.79 5.51 -11.28
CA SER A 20 2.02 5.61 -12.06
C SER A 20 2.39 4.33 -12.82
N ILE A 21 1.73 3.22 -12.51
CA ILE A 21 1.92 1.94 -13.17
C ILE A 21 0.73 1.79 -14.13
N THR A 22 0.98 1.95 -15.43
CA THR A 22 -0.10 1.87 -16.43
C THR A 22 -0.90 0.58 -16.24
N LEU A 23 -2.22 0.63 -16.46
CA LEU A 23 -3.19 -0.47 -16.26
C LEU A 23 -2.78 -1.83 -16.86
N ALA A 24 -1.80 -1.86 -17.78
CA ALA A 24 -1.25 -3.06 -18.41
C ALA A 24 -0.11 -3.74 -17.62
N THR A 25 0.43 -3.10 -16.59
CA THR A 25 1.52 -3.61 -15.76
C THR A 25 1.06 -3.62 -14.30
N SER A 26 0.93 -4.80 -13.70
CA SER A 26 0.85 -4.92 -12.25
C SER A 26 2.20 -5.38 -11.74
N VAL A 27 2.58 -4.95 -10.54
CA VAL A 27 3.79 -5.47 -9.88
C VAL A 27 3.34 -6.56 -8.89
N PRO A 28 3.75 -7.83 -9.09
CA PRO A 28 3.45 -8.88 -8.14
C PRO A 28 4.10 -8.56 -6.79
N PHE A 29 3.33 -8.67 -5.71
CA PHE A 29 3.83 -8.65 -4.34
C PHE A 29 3.60 -10.00 -3.69
N VAL A 30 4.67 -10.60 -3.16
CA VAL A 30 4.61 -11.86 -2.41
C VAL A 30 4.96 -11.58 -0.96
N TRP A 31 4.01 -11.84 -0.06
CA TRP A 31 4.18 -11.68 1.36
C TRP A 31 4.23 -13.04 2.06
N PHE A 32 5.32 -13.30 2.77
CA PHE A 32 5.47 -14.47 3.64
C PHE A 32 5.08 -14.10 5.06
N CYS A 33 3.99 -14.68 5.54
CA CYS A 33 3.39 -14.31 6.82
C CYS A 33 2.98 -15.51 7.68
N ASN A 34 2.85 -15.26 8.99
CA ASN A 34 2.44 -16.23 9.99
C ASN A 34 0.94 -16.15 10.32
N ASN A 35 0.32 -14.99 10.06
CA ASN A 35 -1.10 -14.75 10.25
C ASN A 35 -1.74 -14.32 8.93
N LEU A 36 -2.86 -14.98 8.58
CA LEU A 36 -3.67 -14.60 7.44
C LEU A 36 -4.69 -13.55 7.85
N ASN A 37 -4.79 -12.50 7.06
CA ASN A 37 -5.81 -11.47 7.20
C ASN A 37 -6.75 -11.48 5.99
N ASN A 38 -7.95 -10.93 6.18
CA ASN A 38 -8.98 -10.86 5.15
C ASN A 38 -8.70 -9.69 4.21
N PHE A 39 -7.90 -9.95 3.18
CA PHE A 39 -7.73 -9.05 2.05
C PHE A 39 -8.96 -9.11 1.13
N LYS A 40 -9.45 -7.95 0.71
CA LYS A 40 -10.50 -7.81 -0.31
C LYS A 40 -9.92 -7.20 -1.58
N VAL A 41 -10.48 -7.58 -2.73
CA VAL A 41 -10.13 -6.93 -4.00
C VAL A 41 -10.52 -5.46 -3.91
N ARG A 42 -9.63 -4.56 -4.35
CA ARG A 42 -9.74 -3.08 -4.26
C ARG A 42 -9.37 -2.46 -2.91
N ASP A 43 -8.99 -3.26 -1.91
CA ASP A 43 -8.32 -2.68 -0.73
C ASP A 43 -7.05 -1.94 -1.18
N ILE A 44 -6.82 -0.77 -0.60
CA ILE A 44 -5.54 -0.09 -0.76
C ILE A 44 -4.60 -0.68 0.28
N ILE A 45 -3.39 -1.04 -0.13
CA ILE A 45 -2.36 -1.55 0.77
C ILE A 45 -1.17 -0.61 0.78
N ARG A 46 -0.64 -0.35 1.97
CA ARG A 46 0.65 0.27 2.17
C ARG A 46 1.61 -0.78 2.69
N ILE A 47 2.76 -0.89 2.04
CA ILE A 47 3.78 -1.87 2.37
C ILE A 47 5.05 -1.10 2.72
N GLN A 48 5.65 -1.40 3.87
CA GLN A 48 6.94 -0.85 4.28
C GLN A 48 7.93 -1.98 4.51
N GLY A 49 9.20 -1.80 4.14
CA GLY A 49 10.23 -2.83 4.32
C GLY A 49 10.09 -4.04 3.39
N ALA A 50 9.35 -3.92 2.28
CA ALA A 50 9.45 -4.87 1.18
C ALA A 50 10.68 -4.56 0.32
N PHE A 51 11.27 -5.59 -0.27
CA PHE A 51 12.39 -5.45 -1.19
C PHE A 51 11.97 -5.83 -2.62
N LEU A 52 12.58 -5.18 -3.60
CA LEU A 52 12.37 -5.46 -5.01
C LEU A 52 13.37 -6.51 -5.48
N GLN A 53 12.90 -7.54 -6.18
CA GLN A 53 13.72 -8.56 -6.82
C GLN A 53 13.28 -8.82 -8.26
N SER A 54 14.15 -9.42 -9.05
CA SER A 54 13.81 -9.95 -10.37
C SER A 54 13.38 -11.41 -10.25
N PHE A 55 12.22 -11.74 -10.81
CA PHE A 55 11.68 -13.10 -10.87
C PHE A 55 11.19 -13.38 -12.29
N ASN A 56 11.77 -14.39 -12.95
CA ASN A 56 11.53 -14.69 -14.37
C ASN A 56 11.69 -13.45 -15.28
N SER A 57 12.67 -12.60 -14.99
CA SER A 57 12.92 -11.33 -15.69
C SER A 57 11.85 -10.25 -15.50
N TYR A 58 10.91 -10.43 -14.56
CA TYR A 58 9.91 -9.43 -14.18
C TYR A 58 10.19 -8.89 -12.77
N PRO A 59 9.89 -7.60 -12.50
CA PRO A 59 9.99 -7.04 -11.17
C PRO A 59 8.95 -7.68 -10.23
N GLN A 60 9.37 -8.05 -9.04
CA GLN A 60 8.52 -8.59 -7.98
C GLN A 60 8.90 -7.97 -6.64
N LEU A 61 7.89 -7.49 -5.90
CA LEU A 61 8.05 -7.07 -4.52
C LEU A 61 7.93 -8.29 -3.60
N VAL A 62 8.79 -8.38 -2.59
CA VAL A 62 8.75 -9.45 -1.60
C VAL A 62 8.82 -8.88 -0.19
N GLY A 63 7.98 -9.40 0.69
CA GLY A 63 7.94 -9.04 2.10
C GLY A 63 7.95 -10.26 3.01
N LYS A 64 8.46 -10.08 4.23
CA LYS A 64 8.48 -11.09 5.31
C LYS A 64 8.06 -10.45 6.63
N ASP A 65 7.27 -11.14 7.45
CA ASP A 65 6.72 -10.58 8.71
C ASP A 65 7.76 -9.95 9.64
N ASN A 66 9.00 -10.43 9.66
CA ASN A 66 10.02 -9.90 10.55
C ASN A 66 10.61 -8.55 10.09
N CYS A 67 10.39 -8.14 8.84
CA CYS A 67 10.96 -6.92 8.27
C CYS A 67 9.98 -6.08 7.44
N THR A 68 8.78 -6.58 7.22
CA THR A 68 7.76 -5.93 6.39
C THR A 68 6.50 -5.72 7.21
N SER A 69 6.05 -4.46 7.29
CA SER A 69 4.72 -4.13 7.81
C SER A 69 3.76 -3.86 6.66
N VAL A 70 2.51 -4.27 6.85
CA VAL A 70 1.44 -4.06 5.88
C VAL A 70 0.27 -3.38 6.56
N THR A 71 -0.08 -2.20 6.07
CA THR A 71 -1.31 -1.50 6.47
C THR A 71 -2.33 -1.67 5.35
N ILE A 72 -3.50 -2.20 5.69
CA ILE A 72 -4.62 -2.39 4.77
C ILE A 72 -5.66 -1.31 5.04
N PHE A 73 -6.13 -0.65 3.98
CA PHE A 73 -7.20 0.33 4.00
C PHE A 73 -8.41 -0.28 3.29
N HIS A 74 -9.36 -0.74 4.08
CA HIS A 74 -10.62 -1.32 3.61
C HIS A 74 -11.61 -0.21 3.29
N ARG A 75 -12.19 -0.26 2.09
CA ARG A 75 -13.24 0.71 1.74
C ARG A 75 -14.44 0.47 2.66
N LYS A 76 -14.91 1.52 3.33
CA LYS A 76 -16.17 1.44 4.06
C LYS A 76 -17.31 1.36 3.05
N ASP A 77 -18.00 0.22 3.03
CA ASP A 77 -19.14 -0.01 2.16
C ASP A 77 -20.44 0.15 2.95
N ASN A 78 -21.46 0.71 2.30
CA ASN A 78 -22.82 0.72 2.80
C ASN A 78 -23.39 -0.71 2.69
N PHE A 79 -23.76 -1.29 3.84
CA PHE A 79 -24.20 -2.69 3.90
C PHE A 79 -25.47 -3.01 3.10
N LEU A 80 -26.31 -2.01 2.80
CA LEU A 80 -27.55 -2.18 2.03
C LEU A 80 -27.30 -2.17 0.52
N THR A 81 -26.38 -1.32 0.07
CA THR A 81 -26.19 -1.06 -1.37
C THR A 81 -24.92 -1.69 -1.93
N GLY A 82 -23.94 -2.00 -1.08
CA GLY A 82 -22.59 -2.41 -1.50
C GLY A 82 -21.76 -1.29 -2.13
N TRP A 83 -22.26 -0.04 -2.11
CA TRP A 83 -21.53 1.13 -2.57
C TRP A 83 -20.72 1.75 -1.42
N PRO A 84 -19.65 2.52 -1.70
CA PRO A 84 -18.94 3.23 -0.66
C PRO A 84 -19.85 4.10 0.22
N SER A 85 -19.69 4.02 1.54
CA SER A 85 -20.53 4.75 2.50
C SER A 85 -20.23 6.25 2.54
N GLU A 86 -19.01 6.63 2.21
CA GLU A 86 -18.50 8.00 2.29
C GLU A 86 -17.71 8.31 1.00
N PRO A 87 -17.79 9.52 0.42
CA PRO A 87 -16.90 9.91 -0.68
C PRO A 87 -15.44 9.97 -0.20
N LEU A 88 -14.48 9.83 -1.11
CA LEU A 88 -13.08 10.13 -0.78
C LEU A 88 -12.93 11.63 -0.57
N THR A 89 -12.28 12.02 0.52
CA THR A 89 -11.95 13.41 0.76
C THR A 89 -10.75 13.82 -0.11
N ILE A 90 -10.68 15.10 -0.42
CA ILE A 90 -9.56 15.65 -1.19
C ILE A 90 -8.32 15.57 -0.30
N VAL A 91 -7.32 14.79 -0.72
CA VAL A 91 -6.04 14.70 0.00
C VAL A 91 -5.48 16.12 0.14
N PRO A 92 -5.13 16.56 1.37
CA PRO A 92 -4.59 17.90 1.57
C PRO A 92 -3.42 18.14 0.63
N HIS A 93 -3.49 19.23 -0.14
CA HIS A 93 -2.36 19.66 -0.95
C HIS A 93 -1.25 20.12 -0.01
N VAL A 94 -0.21 19.31 0.14
CA VAL A 94 0.97 19.67 0.92
C VAL A 94 1.94 20.33 -0.04
N GLU A 95 2.01 21.66 -0.02
CA GLU A 95 3.15 22.33 -0.63
C GLU A 95 4.39 22.05 0.21
N PRO A 96 5.52 21.66 -0.41
CA PRO A 96 6.78 21.51 0.31
C PRO A 96 7.29 22.90 0.72
N ILE A 97 6.85 23.38 1.88
CA ILE A 97 7.28 24.67 2.44
C ILE A 97 8.47 24.42 3.37
N LYS A 98 9.66 24.92 3.00
CA LYS A 98 10.79 25.05 3.92
C LYS A 98 11.08 26.54 4.11
N ASN A 99 10.91 27.03 5.34
CA ASN A 99 11.12 28.45 5.70
C ASN A 99 10.42 29.46 4.78
N GLY A 100 9.17 29.19 4.37
CA GLY A 100 8.37 30.11 3.56
C GLY A 100 8.80 30.24 2.09
N LYS A 101 9.65 29.34 1.58
CA LYS A 101 10.04 29.30 0.15
C LYS A 101 9.72 27.93 -0.44
N MET A 102 9.23 27.91 -1.69
CA MET A 102 9.15 26.70 -2.50
C MET A 102 10.57 26.14 -2.67
N VAL A 103 10.80 24.91 -2.19
CA VAL A 103 12.10 24.23 -2.35
C VAL A 103 12.20 23.65 -3.76
N SER A 104 13.37 23.47 -4.35
CA SER A 104 13.55 23.06 -5.77
C SER A 104 13.19 21.59 -6.07
N GLU A 105 13.08 21.28 -7.37
CA GLU A 105 12.67 20.01 -8.03
C GLU A 105 13.56 18.77 -7.80
N ASP A 106 14.32 18.68 -6.70
CA ASP A 106 14.99 17.42 -6.38
C ASP A 106 14.02 16.47 -5.67
N GLY A 107 14.19 15.15 -5.84
CA GLY A 107 13.31 14.11 -5.26
C GLY A 107 13.21 14.11 -3.72
N SER A 108 13.78 15.10 -3.04
CA SER A 108 13.58 15.42 -1.63
C SER A 108 12.16 15.93 -1.34
N GLN A 109 11.55 16.67 -2.28
CA GLN A 109 10.17 17.13 -2.17
C GLN A 109 9.18 15.97 -2.15
N ALA A 110 9.31 15.02 -3.08
CA ALA A 110 8.43 13.85 -3.16
C ALA A 110 8.49 13.03 -1.87
N ARG A 111 9.68 12.88 -1.27
CA ARG A 111 9.87 12.23 0.03
C ARG A 111 9.23 13.01 1.18
N ALA A 112 9.38 14.33 1.22
CA ALA A 112 8.79 15.17 2.25
C ALA A 112 7.25 15.17 2.19
N VAL A 113 6.68 15.32 0.99
CA VAL A 113 5.23 15.23 0.76
C VAL A 113 4.71 13.84 1.11
N ALA A 114 5.42 12.77 0.72
CA ALA A 114 5.08 11.41 1.11
C ALA A 114 5.12 11.22 2.63
N ALA A 115 6.09 11.81 3.33
CA ALA A 115 6.19 11.75 4.78
C ALA A 115 5.02 12.44 5.50
N VAL A 116 4.52 13.58 4.96
CA VAL A 116 3.34 14.27 5.51
C VAL A 116 2.04 13.51 5.19
N ARG A 117 1.95 12.87 4.01
CA ARG A 117 0.81 12.02 3.64
C ARG A 117 0.82 10.68 4.35
N LEU A 118 1.97 10.23 4.85
CA LEU A 118 2.10 8.94 5.51
C LEU A 118 1.14 8.76 6.69
N PRO A 119 1.04 9.67 7.68
CA PRO A 119 0.09 9.50 8.79
C PRO A 119 -1.37 9.73 8.40
N TYR A 120 -1.64 10.30 7.22
CA TYR A 120 -3.01 10.64 6.83
C TYR A 120 -3.82 9.38 6.49
N ILE A 121 -4.99 9.27 7.11
CA ILE A 121 -5.99 8.22 6.89
C ILE A 121 -7.29 8.95 6.58
N ASP A 122 -7.82 8.75 5.37
CA ASP A 122 -9.12 9.31 4.99
C ASP A 122 -10.23 8.61 5.80
N PRO A 123 -11.21 9.35 6.38
CA PRO A 123 -12.31 8.79 7.16
C PRO A 123 -13.09 7.67 6.46
N ALA A 124 -13.08 7.69 5.13
CA ALA A 124 -13.80 6.76 4.30
C ALA A 124 -13.08 5.38 4.14
N TRP A 125 -12.00 5.16 4.91
CA TRP A 125 -11.31 3.88 5.07
C TRP A 125 -11.40 3.34 6.50
N GLU A 126 -11.48 2.02 6.62
CA GLU A 126 -11.20 1.27 7.84
C GLU A 126 -9.78 0.69 7.74
N VAL A 127 -8.98 0.78 8.81
CA VAL A 127 -7.55 0.46 8.76
C VAL A 127 -7.18 -0.74 9.61
N THR A 128 -6.51 -1.70 9.00
CA THR A 128 -5.93 -2.89 9.65
C THR A 128 -4.41 -2.84 9.55
N ASN A 129 -3.71 -2.86 10.68
CA ASN A 129 -2.23 -2.89 10.72
C ASN A 129 -1.73 -4.30 11.02
N LEU A 130 -0.79 -4.79 10.20
CA LEU A 130 -0.23 -6.15 10.25
C LEU A 130 1.28 -6.14 10.39
#